data_AF-A0A1J0EIT9-F1
#
_entry.id   AF-A0A1J0EIT9-F1
#
_cell.length_a   1.000
_cell.length_b   1.000
_cell.length_c   1.000
_cell.angle_alpha   90.00
_cell.angle_beta   90.00
_cell.angle_gamma   90.00
#
_symmetry.space_group_name_H-M   'P 1'
#
loop_
_entity.id
_entity.type
_entity.pdbx_description
1 polymer ?
#
loop_
_entity_poly.entity_id
_entity_poly.type
_entity_poly.pdbx_seq_one_letter_code
_entity_poly.pdbx_strand_id
1 'polypeptide(L)'
;MKTPKRIEPLIEDGLVDEVLRPLMSGKEAAVYVVRCGNELRCAKVYKEANKRSFRQAAEYQEGRKVRNSRQARAMAKGSKFGRKETEDAWQNAEVAALFRLASAGVRVPKPFDFLEGVLLMELVADEYGDAAPRLNDVVLEADQAREYHAFLISQIVLMLCTGLVHGDLSEFNVLLTPDGPVIIDLPQAVDAAGNNHAFSMLERDVGNMASYFGRFAPELKQTRYAKEMWALYEAGTLHPASVLTGEFDEPEELADVGGIMREIEAARLDEERRQAVRAADDAPPGKTEEPPPPWMQ
;
A
#
# COMPACT_ATOMS: atom_id res chain seq x y z
N MET A 1 33.10 4.23 10.00
CA MET A 1 32.61 3.13 9.13
C MET A 1 32.90 3.47 7.67
N LYS A 2 33.00 2.51 6.74
CA LYS A 2 33.06 2.84 5.32
C LYS A 2 31.67 3.29 4.85
N THR A 3 31.56 4.52 4.34
CA THR A 3 30.32 5.06 3.78
C THR A 3 29.81 4.17 2.64
N PRO A 4 28.53 3.76 2.63
CA PRO A 4 27.92 3.11 1.48
C PRO A 4 27.95 4.04 0.26
N LYS A 5 28.33 3.53 -0.91
CA LYS A 5 28.45 4.33 -2.15
C LYS A 5 27.23 5.19 -2.48
N ARG A 6 26.02 4.70 -2.16
CA ARG A 6 24.77 5.43 -2.41
C ARG A 6 24.57 6.65 -1.51
N ILE A 7 25.28 6.74 -0.39
CA ILE A 7 25.24 7.88 0.53
C ILE A 7 26.33 8.91 0.20
N GLU A 8 27.38 8.54 -0.57
CA GLU A 8 28.47 9.46 -0.95
C GLU A 8 27.96 10.76 -1.61
N PRO A 9 26.98 10.75 -2.55
CA PRO A 9 26.43 11.99 -3.13
C PRO A 9 25.77 12.91 -2.09
N LEU A 10 25.07 12.34 -1.10
CA LEU A 10 24.44 13.11 -0.04
C LEU A 10 25.48 13.78 0.87
N ILE A 11 26.69 13.22 0.97
CA ILE A 11 27.81 13.86 1.67
C ILE A 11 28.43 14.97 0.84
N GLU A 12 28.62 14.73 -0.46
CA GLU A 12 29.15 15.73 -1.40
C GLU A 12 28.23 16.96 -1.49
N ASP A 13 26.91 16.76 -1.45
CA ASP A 13 25.89 17.81 -1.46
C ASP A 13 25.68 18.47 -0.08
N GLY A 14 26.37 18.01 0.96
CA GLY A 14 26.27 18.57 2.32
C GLY A 14 24.96 18.26 3.06
N LEU A 15 24.19 17.27 2.59
CA LEU A 15 22.96 16.81 3.25
C LEU A 15 23.26 15.88 4.43
N VAL A 16 24.36 15.15 4.38
CA VAL A 16 24.85 14.21 5.40
C VAL A 16 26.31 14.50 5.70
N ASP A 17 26.69 14.62 6.98
CA ASP A 17 28.09 14.84 7.36
C ASP A 17 28.86 13.52 7.47
N GLU A 18 28.25 12.53 8.13
CA GLU A 18 28.88 11.23 8.37
C GLU A 18 27.86 10.10 8.53
N VAL A 19 28.27 8.88 8.14
CA VAL A 19 27.54 7.64 8.42
C VAL A 19 28.09 7.00 9.69
N LEU A 20 27.25 6.95 10.72
CA LEU A 20 27.65 6.48 12.06
C LEU A 20 27.64 4.95 12.13
N ARG A 21 26.49 4.33 11.85
CA ARG A 21 26.28 2.89 12.00
C ARG A 21 25.12 2.37 11.16
N PRO A 22 25.13 1.08 10.75
CA PRO A 22 23.96 0.43 10.21
C PRO A 22 22.92 0.28 11.32
N LEU A 23 21.66 0.48 10.95
CA LEU A 23 20.53 0.25 11.84
C LEU A 23 19.85 -1.08 11.53
N MET A 24 19.52 -1.29 10.26
CA MET A 24 18.85 -2.50 9.80
C MET A 24 19.27 -2.83 8.38
N SER A 25 19.34 -4.11 8.03
CA SER A 25 19.53 -4.55 6.66
C SER A 25 18.44 -5.55 6.30
N GLY A 26 17.48 -5.11 5.49
CA GLY A 26 16.41 -5.94 4.96
C GLY A 26 16.76 -6.50 3.58
N LYS A 27 15.85 -7.29 2.99
CA LYS A 27 16.01 -7.77 1.62
C LYS A 27 15.98 -6.63 0.59
N GLU A 28 15.20 -5.59 0.87
CA GLU A 28 14.87 -4.54 -0.11
C GLU A 28 15.60 -3.22 0.14
N ALA A 29 15.94 -2.93 1.39
CA ALA A 29 16.68 -1.72 1.76
C ALA A 29 17.64 -1.99 2.92
N ALA A 30 18.62 -1.11 3.08
CA ALA A 30 19.44 -1.03 4.27
C ALA A 30 19.27 0.37 4.88
N VAL A 31 19.07 0.44 6.20
CA VAL A 31 18.88 1.67 6.94
C VAL A 31 20.15 1.96 7.73
N TYR A 32 20.63 3.19 7.67
CA TYR A 32 21.82 3.66 8.38
C TYR A 32 21.46 4.86 9.25
N VAL A 33 22.09 4.96 10.42
CA VAL A 33 22.09 6.20 11.21
C VAL A 33 23.16 7.12 10.65
N VAL A 34 22.76 8.35 10.33
CA VAL A 34 23.61 9.39 9.75
C VAL A 34 23.52 10.66 10.57
N ARG A 35 24.59 11.47 10.54
CA ARG A 35 24.62 12.81 11.14
C ARG A 35 24.30 13.85 10.07
N CYS A 36 23.41 14.78 10.40
CA CYS A 36 23.08 15.94 9.58
C CYS A 36 23.10 17.18 10.49
N GLY A 37 24.20 17.91 10.49
CA GLY A 37 24.53 18.94 11.47
C GLY A 37 24.56 18.39 12.89
N ASN A 38 23.72 18.95 13.77
CA ASN A 38 23.60 18.52 15.16
C ASN A 38 22.55 17.41 15.37
N GLU A 39 21.85 17.00 14.32
CA GLU A 39 20.78 16.00 14.40
C GLU A 39 21.23 14.63 13.89
N LEU A 40 20.64 13.58 14.46
CA LEU A 40 20.73 12.22 13.94
C LEU A 40 19.51 11.90 13.08
N ARG A 41 19.74 11.25 11.95
CA ARG A 41 18.71 10.87 10.98
C ARG A 41 18.91 9.45 10.48
N CYS A 42 17.90 8.94 9.80
CA CYS A 42 17.92 7.66 9.10
C CYS A 42 18.11 7.86 7.60
N ALA A 43 19.07 7.15 7.00
CA ALA A 43 19.20 7.00 5.55
C ALA A 43 18.73 5.60 5.15
N LYS A 44 17.54 5.48 4.54
CA LYS A 44 17.02 4.24 3.95
C LYS A 44 17.53 4.13 2.51
N VAL A 45 18.51 3.26 2.31
CA VAL A 45 19.15 2.99 1.02
C VAL A 45 18.47 1.80 0.35
N TYR A 46 17.79 2.04 -0.77
CA TYR A 46 17.11 0.98 -1.53
C TYR A 46 18.11 0.13 -2.33
N LYS A 47 17.93 -1.20 -2.31
CA LYS A 47 18.76 -2.18 -3.04
C LYS A 47 18.22 -2.38 -4.46
N GLU A 48 19.12 -2.53 -5.43
CA GLU A 48 18.77 -2.73 -6.85
C GLU A 48 18.10 -4.10 -7.14
N ALA A 49 17.12 -4.06 -8.06
CA ALA A 49 16.30 -5.14 -8.64
C ALA A 49 16.89 -6.56 -8.74
N ASN A 50 18.16 -6.67 -9.14
CA ASN A 50 18.71 -7.93 -9.65
C ASN A 50 19.00 -9.01 -8.58
N LYS A 51 18.62 -8.76 -7.31
CA LYS A 51 18.86 -9.68 -6.19
C LYS A 51 17.59 -10.19 -5.48
N ARG A 52 16.38 -9.92 -5.99
CA ARG A 52 15.13 -10.36 -5.35
C ARG A 52 14.74 -11.79 -5.76
N SER A 53 14.64 -12.70 -4.79
CA SER A 53 13.96 -13.99 -4.92
C SER A 53 12.43 -13.77 -4.85
N PHE A 54 11.76 -13.96 -5.98
CA PHE A 54 10.32 -13.72 -6.19
C PHE A 54 9.44 -14.79 -5.52
N ARG A 55 8.43 -14.38 -4.73
CA ARG A 55 7.25 -15.25 -4.46
C ARG A 55 5.91 -14.57 -4.08
N GLN A 56 5.74 -13.24 -4.12
CA GLN A 56 4.47 -12.62 -3.67
C GLN A 56 3.96 -11.41 -4.48
N ALA A 57 4.50 -11.13 -5.67
CA ALA A 57 4.17 -9.90 -6.42
C ALA A 57 2.87 -9.93 -7.25
N ALA A 58 2.10 -11.01 -7.25
CA ALA A 58 0.96 -11.18 -8.18
C ALA A 58 -0.33 -10.49 -7.72
N GLU A 59 -0.52 -10.26 -6.42
CA GLU A 59 -1.75 -9.64 -5.88
C GLU A 59 -1.67 -8.10 -5.76
N TYR A 60 -0.50 -7.50 -6.03
CA TYR A 60 -0.22 -6.09 -5.74
C TYR A 60 -0.30 -5.14 -6.96
N GLN A 61 -0.66 -5.64 -8.14
CA GLN A 61 -0.55 -4.88 -9.40
C GLN A 61 -1.87 -4.37 -9.99
N GLU A 62 -3.02 -4.59 -9.35
CA GLU A 62 -4.29 -4.06 -9.84
C GLU A 62 -4.56 -2.67 -9.25
N GLY A 63 -4.68 -1.65 -10.12
CA GLY A 63 -5.08 -0.28 -9.75
C GLY A 63 -4.15 0.84 -10.25
N ARG A 64 -2.89 0.55 -10.60
CA ARG A 64 -1.91 1.59 -10.99
C ARG A 64 -2.00 1.95 -12.47
N LYS A 65 -2.95 2.80 -12.86
CA LYS A 65 -3.03 3.37 -14.23
C LYS A 65 -1.97 4.46 -14.43
N VAL A 66 -0.85 4.12 -15.08
CA VAL A 66 0.10 5.11 -15.60
C VAL A 66 -0.43 5.71 -16.91
N ARG A 67 -0.67 7.03 -16.91
CA ARG A 67 -0.99 7.81 -18.13
C ARG A 67 0.27 7.95 -19.02
N ASN A 68 0.58 6.93 -19.82
CA ASN A 68 1.22 7.10 -21.13
C ASN A 68 1.29 5.77 -21.92
N SER A 69 0.74 5.75 -23.12
CA SER A 69 0.41 4.56 -23.93
C SER A 69 1.60 3.84 -24.60
N ARG A 70 2.84 4.15 -24.20
CA ARG A 70 4.07 3.44 -24.66
C ARG A 70 4.77 2.66 -23.54
N GLN A 71 4.83 3.20 -22.31
CA GLN A 71 5.47 2.53 -21.16
C GLN A 71 4.63 1.37 -20.61
N ALA A 72 3.29 1.49 -20.63
CA ALA A 72 2.40 0.43 -20.15
C ALA A 72 2.59 -0.92 -20.88
N ARG A 73 2.90 -0.89 -22.19
CA ARG A 73 3.18 -2.10 -22.99
C ARG A 73 4.53 -2.75 -22.66
N ALA A 74 5.51 -1.97 -22.19
CA ALA A 74 6.82 -2.48 -21.77
C ALA A 74 6.76 -3.11 -20.37
N MET A 75 5.96 -2.54 -19.46
CA MET A 75 5.66 -3.10 -18.14
C MET A 75 4.91 -4.45 -18.26
N ALA A 76 3.89 -4.52 -19.13
CA ALA A 76 3.13 -5.74 -19.39
C ALA A 76 3.95 -6.90 -19.99
N LYS A 77 5.09 -6.60 -20.62
CA LYS A 77 6.01 -7.61 -21.20
C LYS A 77 7.14 -8.05 -20.26
N GLY A 78 7.20 -7.55 -19.03
CA GLY A 78 8.15 -8.02 -18.00
C GLY A 78 9.63 -7.90 -18.39
N SER A 79 9.98 -7.04 -19.34
CA SER A 79 11.35 -6.85 -19.84
C SER A 79 12.27 -6.26 -18.76
N LYS A 80 13.59 -6.47 -18.84
CA LYS A 80 14.57 -5.91 -17.88
C LYS A 80 14.44 -4.40 -17.71
N PHE A 81 14.07 -3.69 -18.78
CA PHE A 81 13.78 -2.26 -18.76
C PHE A 81 12.44 -1.94 -18.08
N GLY A 82 11.38 -2.70 -18.40
CA GLY A 82 10.08 -2.56 -17.74
C GLY A 82 10.12 -2.84 -16.24
N ARG A 83 10.94 -3.81 -15.78
CA ARG A 83 11.14 -4.10 -14.35
C ARG A 83 11.81 -2.95 -13.61
N LYS A 84 12.85 -2.34 -14.21
CA LYS A 84 13.53 -1.17 -13.64
C LYS A 84 12.57 0.03 -13.53
N GLU A 85 11.80 0.31 -14.58
CA GLU A 85 10.79 1.39 -14.56
C GLU A 85 9.69 1.16 -13.52
N THR A 86 9.20 -0.08 -13.37
CA THR A 86 8.20 -0.43 -12.33
C THR A 86 8.77 -0.26 -10.92
N GLU A 87 10.05 -0.57 -10.70
CA GLU A 87 10.71 -0.42 -9.40
C GLU A 87 11.03 1.03 -9.06
N ASP A 88 11.53 1.82 -10.01
CA ASP A 88 11.76 3.26 -9.82
C ASP A 88 10.41 3.97 -9.56
N ALA A 89 9.35 3.59 -10.26
CA ALA A 89 7.99 4.08 -9.99
C ALA A 89 7.47 3.65 -8.61
N TRP A 90 7.83 2.45 -8.13
CA TRP A 90 7.43 1.96 -6.81
C TRP A 90 8.16 2.68 -5.66
N GLN A 91 9.47 2.90 -5.79
CA GLN A 91 10.23 3.71 -4.81
C GLN A 91 9.67 5.13 -4.73
N ASN A 92 9.35 5.73 -5.88
CA ASN A 92 8.71 7.03 -5.94
C ASN A 92 7.33 7.04 -5.26
N ALA A 93 6.56 5.96 -5.35
CA ALA A 93 5.25 5.85 -4.70
C ALA A 93 5.35 5.72 -3.17
N GLU A 94 6.27 4.91 -2.64
CA GLU A 94 6.49 4.80 -1.19
C GLU A 94 6.95 6.14 -0.60
N VAL A 95 7.93 6.78 -1.24
CA VAL A 95 8.43 8.10 -0.83
C VAL A 95 7.30 9.14 -0.87
N ALA A 96 6.55 9.21 -1.98
CA ALA A 96 5.43 10.13 -2.11
C ALA A 96 4.34 9.88 -1.05
N ALA A 97 4.05 8.61 -0.73
CA ALA A 97 3.11 8.26 0.34
C ALA A 97 3.62 8.79 1.69
N LEU A 98 4.88 8.54 2.04
CA LEU A 98 5.46 9.02 3.30
C LEU A 98 5.40 10.55 3.43
N PHE A 99 5.77 11.30 2.37
CA PHE A 99 5.65 12.76 2.36
C PHE A 99 4.20 13.23 2.50
N ARG A 100 3.26 12.57 1.82
CA ARG A 100 1.82 12.88 1.91
C ARG A 100 1.29 12.67 3.33
N LEU A 101 1.62 11.54 3.95
CA LEU A 101 1.18 11.20 5.30
C LEU A 101 1.79 12.15 6.34
N ALA A 102 3.09 12.43 6.25
CA ALA A 102 3.75 13.38 7.14
C ALA A 102 3.15 14.79 7.02
N SER A 103 2.84 15.23 5.79
CA SER A 103 2.19 16.54 5.56
C SER A 103 0.76 16.60 6.09
N ALA A 104 0.08 15.46 6.17
CA ALA A 104 -1.26 15.35 6.76
C ALA A 104 -1.25 15.19 8.29
N GLY A 105 -0.07 15.20 8.92
CA GLY A 105 0.09 15.09 10.37
C GLY A 105 -0.02 13.66 10.90
N VAL A 106 0.02 12.64 10.03
CA VAL A 106 0.13 11.25 10.48
C VAL A 106 1.47 11.05 11.16
N ARG A 107 1.50 10.35 12.30
CA ARG A 107 2.73 10.02 13.01
C ARG A 107 3.51 8.91 12.28
N VAL A 108 4.27 9.34 11.28
CA VAL A 108 5.27 8.58 10.53
C VAL A 108 6.65 9.23 10.73
N PRO A 109 7.78 8.57 10.37
CA PRO A 109 9.07 9.22 10.35
C PRO A 109 9.04 10.41 9.38
N LYS A 110 9.36 11.61 9.86
CA LYS A 110 9.38 12.80 9.02
C LYS A 110 10.40 12.64 7.88
N PRO A 111 9.99 12.64 6.60
CA PRO A 111 10.94 12.62 5.50
C PRO A 111 11.56 14.00 5.29
N PHE A 112 12.85 14.03 4.93
CA PHE A 112 13.59 15.25 4.63
C PHE A 112 13.91 15.37 3.15
N ASP A 113 14.45 14.31 2.55
CA ASP A 113 14.87 14.31 1.15
C ASP A 113 14.92 12.89 0.58
N PHE A 114 14.86 12.78 -0.75
CA PHE A 114 15.07 11.54 -1.47
C PHE A 114 15.98 11.78 -2.67
N LEU A 115 17.22 11.29 -2.57
CA LEU A 115 18.26 11.48 -3.58
C LEU A 115 18.94 10.15 -3.90
N GLU A 116 19.08 9.84 -5.20
CA GLU A 116 19.77 8.65 -5.71
C GLU A 116 19.37 7.30 -5.08
N GLY A 117 18.08 7.13 -4.75
CA GLY A 117 17.58 5.92 -4.10
C GLY A 117 17.94 5.84 -2.61
N VAL A 118 18.21 6.98 -1.97
CA VAL A 118 18.37 7.13 -0.53
C VAL A 118 17.29 8.08 -0.01
N LEU A 119 16.43 7.57 0.86
CA LEU A 119 15.45 8.35 1.60
C LEU A 119 16.05 8.79 2.94
N LEU A 120 16.22 10.09 3.12
CA LEU A 120 16.64 10.69 4.39
C LEU A 120 15.38 11.04 5.20
N MET A 121 15.28 10.52 6.42
CA MET A 121 14.11 10.69 7.29
C MET A 121 14.49 10.76 8.77
N GLU A 122 13.54 11.12 9.62
CA GLU A 122 13.66 11.11 11.08
C GLU A 122 14.19 9.77 11.60
N LEU A 123 15.14 9.83 12.53
CA LEU A 123 15.48 8.69 13.35
C LEU A 123 14.43 8.56 14.45
N VAL A 124 13.56 7.55 14.34
CA VAL A 124 12.60 7.22 15.39
C VAL A 124 13.35 6.55 16.54
N ALA A 125 13.58 7.31 17.61
CA ALA A 125 14.44 6.92 18.71
C ALA A 125 13.69 6.70 20.02
N ASP A 126 14.28 5.89 20.89
CA ASP A 126 13.89 5.78 22.30
C ASP A 126 14.48 6.94 23.14
N GLU A 127 14.22 6.90 24.45
CA GLU A 127 14.70 7.91 25.41
C GLU A 127 16.23 7.99 25.52
N TYR A 128 16.96 6.97 25.07
CA TYR A 128 18.42 6.89 25.11
C TYR A 128 19.07 7.32 23.78
N GLY A 129 18.26 7.64 22.77
CA GLY A 129 18.74 7.98 21.42
C GLY A 129 19.09 6.75 20.56
N ASP A 130 18.72 5.55 21.01
CA ASP A 130 18.78 4.32 20.22
C ASP A 130 17.49 4.14 19.42
N ALA A 131 17.47 3.22 18.45
CA ALA A 131 16.26 3.03 17.66
C ALA A 131 15.13 2.47 18.52
N ALA A 132 13.96 3.10 18.39
CA ALA A 132 12.77 2.72 19.12
C ALA A 132 12.42 1.23 18.90
N PRO A 133 12.00 0.50 19.95
CA PRO A 133 11.54 -0.88 19.81
C PRO A 133 10.26 -0.94 18.98
N ARG A 134 9.99 -2.10 18.36
CA ARG A 134 8.71 -2.37 17.71
C ARG A 134 7.64 -2.67 18.75
N LEU A 135 6.37 -2.44 18.42
CA LEU A 135 5.27 -2.86 19.30
C LEU A 135 5.37 -4.36 19.64
N ASN A 136 5.73 -5.21 18.69
CA ASN A 136 5.92 -6.64 18.95
C ASN A 136 6.87 -6.96 20.11
N ASP A 137 7.85 -6.09 20.37
CA ASP A 137 8.93 -6.34 21.31
C ASP A 137 8.66 -5.72 22.69
N VAL A 138 7.48 -5.09 22.88
CA VAL A 138 7.08 -4.47 24.15
C VAL A 138 5.87 -5.16 24.78
N VAL A 139 5.80 -5.07 26.11
CA VAL A 139 4.66 -5.47 26.92
C VAL A 139 3.97 -4.20 27.40
N LEU A 140 2.65 -4.15 27.22
CA LEU A 140 1.84 -2.98 27.58
C LEU A 140 0.92 -3.30 28.75
N GLU A 141 0.71 -2.30 29.59
CA GLU A 141 -0.39 -2.30 30.55
C GLU A 141 -1.72 -2.05 29.82
N ALA A 142 -2.83 -2.50 30.41
CA ALA A 142 -4.14 -2.43 29.76
C ALA A 142 -4.54 -0.98 29.38
N ASP A 143 -4.29 0.00 30.25
CA ASP A 143 -4.63 1.41 29.98
C ASP A 143 -3.77 1.99 28.86
N GLN A 144 -2.47 1.68 28.84
CA GLN A 144 -1.56 2.11 27.78
C GLN A 144 -1.93 1.46 26.44
N ALA A 145 -2.37 0.20 26.45
CA ALA A 145 -2.86 -0.48 25.26
C ALA A 145 -4.11 0.21 24.69
N ARG A 146 -5.04 0.66 25.54
CA ARG A 146 -6.24 1.41 25.09
C ARG A 146 -5.86 2.77 24.50
N GLU A 147 -4.95 3.49 25.16
CA GLU A 147 -4.48 4.81 24.70
C GLU A 147 -3.78 4.71 23.33
N TYR A 148 -2.82 3.79 23.21
CA TYR A 148 -2.08 3.61 21.96
C TYR A 148 -2.94 3.06 20.83
N HIS A 149 -3.89 2.18 21.14
CA HIS A 149 -4.86 1.72 20.15
C HIS A 149 -5.73 2.88 19.65
N ALA A 150 -6.33 3.68 20.54
CA ALA A 150 -7.13 4.83 20.17
C ALA A 150 -6.32 5.85 19.33
N PHE A 151 -5.07 6.10 19.74
CA PHE A 151 -4.15 6.93 18.97
C PHE A 151 -3.92 6.36 17.57
N LEU A 152 -3.57 5.08 17.42
CA LEU A 152 -3.34 4.48 16.10
C LEU A 152 -4.58 4.45 15.22
N ILE A 153 -5.78 4.24 15.78
CA ILE A 153 -7.04 4.37 15.04
C ILE A 153 -7.18 5.80 14.47
N SER A 154 -6.87 6.84 15.25
CA SER A 154 -6.86 8.21 14.74
C SER A 154 -5.84 8.43 13.61
N GLN A 155 -4.68 7.77 13.68
CA GLN A 155 -3.68 7.84 12.62
C GLN A 155 -4.15 7.14 11.35
N ILE A 156 -4.84 5.99 11.46
CA ILE A 156 -5.44 5.29 10.33
C ILE A 156 -6.56 6.13 9.69
N VAL A 157 -7.37 6.83 10.48
CA VAL A 157 -8.37 7.79 9.96
C VAL A 157 -7.69 8.90 9.15
N LEU A 158 -6.60 9.49 9.65
CA LEU A 158 -5.83 10.49 8.92
C LEU A 158 -5.28 9.92 7.61
N MET A 159 -4.70 8.72 7.63
CA MET A 159 -4.22 8.04 6.41
C MET A 159 -5.36 7.88 5.40
N LEU A 160 -6.52 7.39 5.82
CA LEU A 160 -7.68 7.20 4.95
C LEU A 160 -8.24 8.53 4.43
N CYS A 161 -8.21 9.61 5.22
CA CYS A 161 -8.54 10.97 4.77
C CYS A 161 -7.58 11.46 3.68
N THR A 162 -6.32 11.01 3.70
CA THR A 162 -5.39 11.23 2.57
C THR A 162 -5.64 10.26 1.42
N GLY A 163 -6.67 9.42 1.45
CA GLY A 163 -6.92 8.41 0.41
C GLY A 163 -5.86 7.30 0.36
N LEU A 164 -5.16 7.03 1.46
CA LEU A 164 -4.17 5.97 1.56
C LEU A 164 -4.57 4.94 2.60
N VAL A 165 -4.42 3.67 2.25
CA VAL A 165 -4.45 2.53 3.18
C VAL A 165 -3.03 1.99 3.31
N HIS A 166 -2.60 1.63 4.52
CA HIS A 166 -1.24 1.14 4.77
C HIS A 166 -0.96 -0.16 4.01
N GLY A 167 -1.91 -1.10 4.02
CA GLY A 167 -1.85 -2.34 3.29
C GLY A 167 -0.98 -3.43 3.92
N ASP A 168 -0.34 -3.19 5.06
CA ASP A 168 0.45 -4.18 5.80
C ASP A 168 0.69 -3.74 7.27
N LEU A 169 -0.27 -3.06 7.88
CA LEU A 169 -0.09 -2.53 9.24
C LEU A 169 -0.17 -3.68 10.26
N SER A 170 0.87 -3.82 11.08
CA SER A 170 0.98 -4.85 12.13
C SER A 170 1.88 -4.36 13.26
N GLU A 171 1.97 -5.11 14.35
CA GLU A 171 2.85 -4.78 15.48
C GLU A 171 4.35 -4.74 15.12
N PHE A 172 4.72 -5.25 13.94
CA PHE A 172 6.08 -5.19 13.41
C PHE A 172 6.39 -3.89 12.67
N ASN A 173 5.36 -3.17 12.22
CA ASN A 173 5.44 -1.95 11.41
C ASN A 173 5.04 -0.70 12.22
N VAL A 174 5.09 -0.80 13.54
CA VAL A 174 4.91 0.33 14.46
C VAL A 174 6.07 0.33 15.45
N LEU A 175 6.76 1.47 15.54
CA LEU A 175 7.78 1.72 16.55
C LEU A 175 7.20 2.48 17.74
N LEU A 176 7.72 2.26 18.93
CA LEU A 176 7.25 2.93 20.14
C LEU A 176 8.30 3.89 20.68
N THR A 177 8.00 5.19 20.59
CA THR A 177 8.83 6.26 21.17
C THR A 177 8.31 6.66 22.56
N PRO A 178 9.07 7.45 23.34
CA PRO A 178 8.55 8.02 24.59
C PRO A 178 7.27 8.85 24.40
N ASP A 179 7.10 9.44 23.22
CA ASP A 179 5.92 10.25 22.85
C ASP A 179 4.78 9.41 22.25
N GLY A 180 4.96 8.09 22.12
CA GLY A 180 3.95 7.16 21.63
C GLY A 180 4.28 6.47 20.30
N PRO A 181 3.28 5.78 19.70
CA PRO A 181 3.46 4.96 18.51
C PRO A 181 3.80 5.74 17.23
N VAL A 182 4.65 5.18 16.37
CA VAL A 182 5.04 5.73 15.06
C VAL A 182 4.90 4.65 13.99
N ILE A 183 4.07 4.91 12.98
CA ILE A 183 3.83 4.00 11.86
C ILE A 183 5.02 4.06 10.90
N ILE A 184 5.55 2.91 10.51
CA ILE A 184 6.69 2.79 9.59
C ILE A 184 6.37 1.84 8.44
N ASP A 185 7.21 1.89 7.41
CA ASP A 185 7.22 0.97 6.26
C ASP A 185 5.91 0.98 5.43
N LEU A 186 5.90 1.81 4.39
CA LEU A 186 4.74 1.99 3.50
C LEU A 186 4.88 1.39 2.08
N PRO A 187 5.69 0.32 1.82
CA PRO A 187 5.87 -0.21 0.47
C PRO A 187 4.58 -0.80 -0.13
N GLN A 188 3.65 -1.23 0.74
CA GLN A 188 2.36 -1.82 0.38
C GLN A 188 1.21 -0.84 0.48
N ALA A 189 1.48 0.45 0.68
CA ALA A 189 0.43 1.45 0.72
C ALA A 189 -0.32 1.53 -0.62
N VAL A 190 -1.65 1.58 -0.55
CA VAL A 190 -2.54 1.59 -1.71
C VAL A 190 -3.46 2.80 -1.69
N ASP A 191 -3.87 3.24 -2.87
CA ASP A 191 -4.88 4.28 -3.02
C ASP A 191 -6.27 3.71 -2.67
N ALA A 192 -6.95 4.37 -1.73
CA ALA A 192 -8.23 3.90 -1.20
C ALA A 192 -9.36 3.95 -2.22
N ALA A 193 -9.33 4.89 -3.18
CA ALA A 193 -10.36 5.01 -4.21
C ALA A 193 -10.05 4.17 -5.47
N GLY A 194 -8.77 3.93 -5.74
CA GLY A 194 -8.30 3.28 -6.97
C GLY A 194 -8.04 1.78 -6.87
N ASN A 195 -8.12 1.19 -5.67
CA ASN A 195 -7.86 -0.23 -5.45
C ASN A 195 -9.11 -0.96 -4.90
N ASN A 196 -9.60 -1.95 -5.64
CA ASN A 196 -10.76 -2.76 -5.25
C ASN A 196 -10.56 -3.55 -3.93
N HIS A 197 -9.31 -3.76 -3.54
CA HIS A 197 -8.92 -4.44 -2.30
C HIS A 197 -8.58 -3.47 -1.16
N ALA A 198 -8.75 -2.16 -1.35
CA ALA A 198 -8.41 -1.17 -0.32
C ALA A 198 -9.18 -1.42 0.98
N PHE A 199 -10.48 -1.72 0.91
CA PHE A 199 -11.28 -2.00 2.10
C PHE A 199 -10.80 -3.23 2.86
N SER A 200 -10.57 -4.36 2.16
CA SER A 200 -10.14 -5.59 2.82
C SER A 200 -8.73 -5.46 3.41
N MET A 201 -7.86 -4.66 2.78
CA MET A 201 -6.55 -4.29 3.33
C MET A 201 -6.69 -3.44 4.60
N LEU A 202 -7.57 -2.44 4.59
CA LEU A 202 -7.85 -1.60 5.77
C LEU A 202 -8.45 -2.43 6.91
N GLU A 203 -9.40 -3.30 6.61
CA GLU A 203 -10.03 -4.18 7.59
C GLU A 203 -9.01 -5.10 8.25
N ARG A 204 -8.06 -5.65 7.46
CA ARG A 204 -6.93 -6.41 7.98
C ARG A 204 -6.01 -5.57 8.85
N ASP A 205 -5.63 -4.38 8.40
CA ASP A 205 -4.73 -3.47 9.11
C ASP A 205 -5.30 -3.10 10.50
N VAL A 206 -6.55 -2.66 10.55
CA VAL A 206 -7.27 -2.34 11.78
C VAL A 206 -7.48 -3.59 12.65
N GLY A 207 -7.82 -4.73 12.02
CA GLY A 207 -7.98 -6.01 12.71
C GLY A 207 -6.68 -6.51 13.36
N ASN A 208 -5.53 -6.29 12.73
CA ASN A 208 -4.21 -6.61 13.30
C ASN A 208 -3.95 -5.77 14.55
N MET A 209 -4.25 -4.46 14.51
CA MET A 209 -4.14 -3.57 15.67
C MET A 209 -5.06 -4.03 16.81
N ALA A 210 -6.34 -4.27 16.53
CA ALA A 210 -7.30 -4.77 17.52
C ALA A 210 -6.85 -6.12 18.13
N SER A 211 -6.27 -7.00 17.31
CA SER A 211 -5.77 -8.30 17.75
C SER A 211 -4.53 -8.20 18.65
N TYR A 212 -3.57 -7.34 18.31
CA TYR A 212 -2.37 -7.12 19.10
C TYR A 212 -2.69 -6.46 20.44
N PHE A 213 -3.36 -5.29 20.43
CA PHE A 213 -3.70 -4.58 21.66
C PHE A 213 -4.72 -5.37 22.50
N GLY A 214 -5.57 -6.17 21.85
CA GLY A 214 -6.48 -7.10 22.48
C GLY A 214 -5.82 -8.23 23.29
N ARG A 215 -4.50 -8.41 23.20
CA ARG A 215 -3.74 -9.30 24.11
C ARG A 215 -3.65 -8.70 25.52
N PHE A 216 -3.72 -7.37 25.64
CA PHE A 216 -3.61 -6.62 26.89
C PHE A 216 -4.97 -6.06 27.35
N ALA A 217 -5.85 -5.66 26.43
CA ALA A 217 -7.20 -5.17 26.68
C ALA A 217 -8.23 -5.93 25.80
N PRO A 218 -8.76 -7.09 26.25
CA PRO A 218 -9.54 -8.02 25.41
C PRO A 218 -10.76 -7.44 24.69
N GLU A 219 -11.38 -6.41 25.26
CA GLU A 219 -12.53 -5.70 24.69
C GLU A 219 -12.21 -5.06 23.32
N LEU A 220 -10.96 -4.70 23.05
CA LEU A 220 -10.58 -4.06 21.79
C LEU A 220 -10.81 -4.95 20.57
N LYS A 221 -10.81 -6.29 20.74
CA LYS A 221 -11.08 -7.26 19.66
C LYS A 221 -12.52 -7.20 19.14
N GLN A 222 -13.43 -6.65 19.91
CA GLN A 222 -14.85 -6.55 19.56
C GLN A 222 -15.15 -5.30 18.72
N THR A 223 -14.21 -4.35 18.67
CA THR A 223 -14.38 -3.10 17.92
C THR A 223 -14.48 -3.35 16.41
N ARG A 224 -15.17 -2.43 15.72
CA ARG A 224 -15.49 -2.46 14.29
C ARG A 224 -15.08 -1.18 13.58
N TYR A 225 -14.00 -0.55 14.05
CA TYR A 225 -13.48 0.71 13.52
C TYR A 225 -13.28 0.72 12.01
N ALA A 226 -12.82 -0.39 11.41
CA ALA A 226 -12.59 -0.47 9.97
C ALA A 226 -13.86 -0.22 9.15
N LYS A 227 -14.96 -0.88 9.55
CA LYS A 227 -16.26 -0.76 8.87
C LYS A 227 -16.85 0.63 9.07
N GLU A 228 -16.79 1.13 10.29
CA GLU A 228 -17.27 2.46 10.65
C GLU A 228 -16.56 3.56 9.85
N MET A 229 -15.22 3.57 9.86
CA MET A 229 -14.46 4.60 9.14
C MET A 229 -14.58 4.47 7.62
N TRP A 230 -14.72 3.24 7.11
CA TRP A 230 -14.93 3.02 5.68
C TRP A 230 -16.30 3.51 5.22
N ALA A 231 -17.36 3.24 5.98
CA ALA A 231 -18.70 3.76 5.68
C ALA A 231 -18.72 5.30 5.65
N LEU A 232 -18.03 5.95 6.59
CA LEU A 232 -17.85 7.42 6.57
C LEU A 232 -17.04 7.89 5.36
N TYR A 233 -16.03 7.13 4.95
CA TYR A 233 -15.20 7.43 3.79
C TYR A 233 -16.02 7.34 2.49
N GLU A 234 -16.79 6.28 2.30
CA GLU A 234 -17.67 6.09 1.14
C GLU A 234 -18.78 7.14 1.08
N ALA A 235 -19.30 7.55 2.24
CA ALA A 235 -20.27 8.64 2.35
C ALA A 235 -19.65 10.03 2.08
N GLY A 236 -18.31 10.13 1.99
CA GLY A 236 -17.60 11.41 1.83
C GLY A 236 -17.64 12.30 3.07
N THR A 237 -17.97 11.75 4.24
CA THR A 237 -18.10 12.49 5.52
C THR A 237 -16.96 12.22 6.49
N LEU A 238 -16.02 11.32 6.16
CA LEU A 238 -14.83 11.09 6.97
C LEU A 238 -13.93 12.34 6.95
N HIS A 239 -13.52 12.78 8.13
CA HIS A 239 -12.60 13.91 8.31
C HIS A 239 -11.64 13.64 9.47
N PRO A 240 -10.48 14.34 9.55
CA PRO A 240 -9.49 14.14 10.61
C PRO A 240 -10.02 14.15 12.05
N ALA A 241 -11.09 14.92 12.31
CA ALA A 241 -11.73 15.02 13.62
C ALA A 241 -12.91 14.06 13.81
N SER A 242 -13.10 13.07 12.92
CA SER A 242 -14.21 12.11 13.03
C SER A 242 -14.00 11.26 14.27
N VAL A 243 -14.99 11.31 15.17
CA VAL A 243 -15.00 10.49 16.39
C VAL A 243 -15.68 9.19 16.04
N LEU A 244 -14.93 8.09 16.14
CA LEU A 244 -15.43 6.75 15.92
C LEU A 244 -15.86 6.11 17.25
N THR A 245 -16.96 5.35 17.23
CA THR A 245 -17.48 4.64 18.40
C THR A 245 -16.85 3.25 18.55
N GLY A 246 -16.36 2.67 17.45
CA GLY A 246 -15.94 1.28 17.40
C GLY A 246 -17.10 0.30 17.29
N GLU A 247 -18.32 0.78 17.15
CA GLU A 247 -19.53 -0.01 16.93
C GLU A 247 -20.01 0.19 15.50
N PHE A 248 -20.39 -0.89 14.83
CA PHE A 248 -20.92 -0.82 13.48
C PHE A 248 -21.95 -1.92 13.29
N ASP A 249 -23.20 -1.52 13.11
CA ASP A 249 -24.28 -2.43 12.71
C ASP A 249 -24.14 -2.69 11.22
N GLU A 250 -23.89 -3.95 10.87
CA GLU A 250 -23.99 -4.35 9.46
C GLU A 250 -25.44 -4.17 9.05
N PRO A 251 -25.73 -3.34 8.02
CA PRO A 251 -27.07 -3.32 7.48
C PRO A 251 -27.40 -4.75 7.04
N GLU A 252 -28.51 -5.29 7.54
CA GLU A 252 -29.09 -6.59 7.15
C GLU A 252 -29.58 -6.60 5.68
N GLU A 253 -29.02 -5.75 4.83
CA GLU A 253 -29.22 -5.83 3.40
C GLU A 253 -28.39 -7.00 2.88
N LEU A 254 -29.07 -8.15 2.73
CA LEU A 254 -28.72 -9.18 1.76
C LEU A 254 -28.22 -8.48 0.50
N ALA A 255 -26.90 -8.49 0.27
CA ALA A 255 -26.32 -7.98 -0.97
C ALA A 255 -27.20 -8.50 -2.12
N ASP A 256 -27.68 -7.63 -3.01
CA ASP A 256 -28.47 -8.04 -4.17
C ASP A 256 -27.54 -8.79 -5.13
N VAL A 257 -27.19 -10.04 -4.77
CA VAL A 257 -26.45 -10.99 -5.58
C VAL A 257 -27.18 -11.17 -6.91
N GLY A 258 -28.51 -11.03 -6.91
CA GLY A 258 -29.31 -11.00 -8.13
C GLY A 258 -28.96 -9.84 -9.05
N GLY A 259 -28.71 -8.65 -8.51
CA GLY A 259 -28.28 -7.46 -9.25
C GLY A 259 -26.92 -7.64 -9.89
N ILE A 260 -25.94 -8.13 -9.12
CA ILE A 260 -24.59 -8.40 -9.62
C ILE A 260 -24.62 -9.50 -10.70
N MET A 261 -25.37 -10.58 -10.48
CA MET A 261 -25.52 -11.66 -11.46
C MET A 261 -26.21 -11.17 -12.75
N ARG A 262 -27.18 -10.26 -12.66
CA ARG A 262 -27.81 -9.64 -13.84
C ARG A 262 -26.82 -8.81 -14.66
N GLU A 263 -25.93 -8.06 -14.01
CA GLU A 263 -24.90 -7.27 -14.71
C GLU A 263 -23.85 -8.16 -15.38
N ILE A 264 -23.42 -9.24 -14.72
CA ILE A 264 -22.48 -10.22 -15.29
C ILE A 264 -23.08 -10.92 -16.51
N GLU A 265 -24.33 -11.38 -16.42
CA GLU A 265 -25.02 -12.03 -17.53
C GLU A 265 -25.22 -11.06 -18.72
N ALA A 266 -25.56 -9.80 -18.43
CA ALA A 266 -25.69 -8.76 -19.44
C ALA A 266 -24.36 -8.48 -20.18
N ALA A 267 -23.24 -8.43 -19.45
CA ALA A 267 -21.92 -8.26 -20.02
C ALA A 267 -21.53 -9.47 -20.91
N ARG A 268 -21.83 -10.70 -20.46
CA ARG A 268 -21.57 -11.93 -21.22
C ARG A 268 -22.35 -11.96 -22.54
N LEU A 269 -23.64 -11.62 -22.50
CA LEU A 269 -24.50 -11.57 -23.68
C LEU A 269 -24.05 -10.51 -24.69
N ASP A 270 -23.55 -9.36 -24.23
CA ASP A 270 -22.99 -8.34 -25.12
C ASP A 270 -21.69 -8.82 -25.78
N GLU A 271 -20.84 -9.55 -25.05
CA GLU A 271 -19.63 -10.16 -25.58
C GLU A 271 -19.93 -11.25 -26.62
N GLU A 272 -20.90 -12.12 -26.36
CA GLU A 272 -21.39 -13.13 -27.30
C GLU A 272 -21.94 -12.49 -28.59
N ARG A 273 -22.70 -11.39 -28.51
CA ARG A 273 -23.15 -10.63 -29.69
C ARG A 273 -21.99 -10.08 -30.50
N ARG A 274 -20.98 -9.50 -29.84
CA ARG A 274 -19.78 -8.98 -30.52
C ARG A 274 -18.98 -10.08 -31.20
N GLN A 275 -18.90 -11.26 -30.59
CA GLN A 275 -18.25 -12.43 -31.18
C GLN A 275 -19.04 -12.98 -32.37
N ALA A 276 -20.37 -13.05 -32.29
CA ALA A 276 -21.23 -13.48 -33.39
C ALA A 276 -21.15 -12.55 -34.60
N VAL A 277 -21.10 -11.23 -34.39
CA VAL A 277 -20.90 -10.24 -35.47
C VAL A 277 -19.53 -10.43 -36.14
N ARG A 278 -18.45 -10.63 -35.37
CA ARG A 278 -17.13 -10.92 -35.93
C ARG A 278 -17.08 -12.23 -36.70
N ALA A 279 -17.74 -13.27 -36.21
CA ALA A 279 -17.80 -14.57 -36.89
C ALA A 279 -18.62 -14.52 -38.19
N ALA A 280 -19.62 -13.65 -38.27
CA ALA A 280 -20.41 -13.43 -39.48
C ALA A 280 -19.64 -12.67 -40.57
N ASP A 281 -18.79 -11.70 -40.18
CA ASP A 281 -17.92 -10.95 -41.11
C ASP A 281 -16.79 -11.83 -41.69
N ASP A 282 -16.35 -12.87 -40.97
CA ASP A 282 -15.29 -13.80 -41.39
C ASP A 282 -15.82 -15.03 -42.18
N ALA A 283 -17.13 -15.13 -42.45
CA ALA A 283 -17.70 -16.26 -43.19
C ALA A 283 -17.43 -16.17 -44.71
N PRO A 284 -16.82 -17.18 -45.35
CA PRO A 284 -16.55 -17.16 -46.79
C PRO A 284 -17.85 -17.28 -47.61
N PRO A 285 -17.96 -16.64 -48.80
CA PRO A 285 -19.18 -16.64 -49.59
C PRO A 285 -19.55 -18.08 -50.01
N GLY A 286 -20.79 -18.48 -49.70
CA GLY A 286 -21.31 -19.81 -49.95
C GLY A 286 -21.34 -20.17 -51.44
N LYS A 287 -20.91 -21.39 -51.78
CA LYS A 287 -20.98 -21.95 -53.13
C LYS A 287 -22.45 -22.16 -53.51
N THR A 288 -22.92 -21.46 -54.54
CA THR A 288 -24.14 -21.80 -55.25
C THR A 288 -23.94 -23.12 -56.00
N GLU A 289 -24.62 -24.19 -55.57
CA GLU A 289 -24.68 -25.46 -56.31
C GLU A 289 -25.54 -25.28 -57.57
N GLU A 290 -24.97 -25.63 -58.73
CA GLU A 290 -25.71 -25.67 -60.00
C GLU A 290 -26.71 -26.84 -59.99
N PRO A 291 -27.94 -26.65 -60.51
CA PRO A 291 -28.96 -27.68 -60.47
C PRO A 291 -28.59 -28.90 -61.34
N PRO A 292 -28.95 -30.13 -60.91
CA PRO A 292 -28.52 -31.36 -61.56
C PRO A 292 -29.15 -31.53 -62.96
N PRO A 293 -28.42 -32.14 -63.91
CA PRO A 293 -28.84 -32.25 -65.30
C PRO A 293 -30.04 -33.18 -65.52
N PRO A 294 -30.84 -32.95 -66.58
CA PRO A 294 -32.23 -33.43 -66.72
C PRO A 294 -32.39 -34.92 -67.08
N TRP A 295 -31.31 -35.72 -67.00
CA TRP A 295 -31.38 -37.18 -67.20
C TRP A 295 -31.50 -37.95 -65.88
N MET A 296 -31.65 -37.24 -64.76
CA MET A 296 -31.90 -37.79 -63.42
C MET A 296 -33.39 -37.76 -63.02
N GLN A 297 -34.34 -37.80 -63.96
CA GLN A 297 -35.77 -38.03 -63.69
C GLN A 297 -36.31 -39.22 -64.47
#